data_AF-A0A1C3UA69-F1
#
_entry.id   AF-A0A1C3UA69-F1
#
_cell.length_a   1.000
_cell.length_b   1.000
_cell.length_c   1.000
_cell.angle_alpha   90.00
_cell.angle_beta   90.00
_cell.angle_gamma   90.00
#
_symmetry.space_group_name_H-M   'P 1'
#
loop_
_entity.id
_entity.type
_entity.pdbx_description
1 polymer ?
#
loop_
_entity_poly.entity_id
_entity_poly.type
_entity_poly.pdbx_seq_one_letter_code
_entity_poly.pdbx_strand_id
1 'polypeptide(L)'
;MKMMLALGAILSLACVSAGEAPSNYQTYHGGIRADSDPVVLARYDRALNRCEPEAYSWRRGSPDANSTLYWLALRDCLYRQGFVDRGVYAYPTTAVFRHFLDR
;
A
#
# COMPACT_ATOMS: atom_id res chain seq x y z
N MET A 1 16.18 34.25 3.72
CA MET A 1 16.11 33.06 2.83
C MET A 1 16.18 31.77 3.66
N LYS A 2 15.10 31.42 4.38
CA LYS A 2 15.02 30.15 5.16
C LYS A 2 13.62 29.49 5.11
N MET A 3 12.65 30.11 4.41
CA MET A 3 11.24 29.68 4.42
C MET A 3 10.83 28.83 3.21
N MET A 4 11.76 28.38 2.36
CA MET A 4 11.41 27.60 1.15
C MET A 4 11.65 26.09 1.26
N LEU A 5 12.26 25.59 2.34
CA LEU A 5 12.57 24.17 2.46
C LEU A 5 11.45 23.32 3.08
N ALA A 6 10.44 23.96 3.69
CA ALA A 6 9.32 23.22 4.30
C ALA A 6 8.18 22.87 3.31
N LEU A 7 8.14 23.51 2.13
CA LEU A 7 7.08 23.30 1.13
C LEU A 7 7.37 22.15 0.17
N GLY A 8 8.63 21.69 0.07
CA GLY A 8 9.03 20.61 -0.84
C GLY A 8 8.68 19.20 -0.36
N ALA A 9 8.55 18.98 0.95
CA ALA A 9 8.30 17.66 1.53
C ALA A 9 6.82 17.23 1.54
N ILE A 10 5.90 18.17 1.30
CA ILE A 10 4.45 17.89 1.32
C ILE A 10 3.92 17.57 -0.09
N LEU A 11 4.57 18.06 -1.15
CA LEU A 11 4.15 17.78 -2.53
C LEU A 11 4.59 16.42 -3.08
N SER A 12 5.50 15.71 -2.41
CA SER A 12 5.93 14.36 -2.81
C SER A 12 4.92 13.25 -2.48
N LEU A 13 3.78 13.57 -1.88
CA LEU A 13 2.68 12.63 -1.62
C LEU A 13 1.70 12.45 -2.79
N ALA A 14 1.89 13.16 -3.92
CA ALA A 14 0.87 13.30 -4.96
C ALA A 14 0.93 12.28 -6.12
N CYS A 15 1.60 11.14 -5.95
CA CYS A 15 1.45 9.98 -6.87
C CYS A 15 1.26 8.67 -6.11
N VAL A 16 0.73 8.71 -4.88
CA VAL A 16 0.26 7.51 -4.21
C VAL A 16 -1.00 7.07 -4.95
N SER A 17 -0.92 5.95 -5.66
CA SER A 17 -2.06 5.45 -6.43
C SER A 17 -3.23 5.15 -5.46
N ALA A 18 -4.48 5.25 -5.91
CA ALA A 18 -5.63 5.34 -5.00
C ALA A 18 -5.76 4.17 -4.00
N GLY A 19 -5.25 2.98 -4.33
CA GLY A 19 -5.19 1.82 -3.43
C GLY A 19 -3.94 1.72 -2.55
N GLU A 20 -3.02 2.68 -2.60
CA GLU A 20 -1.85 2.81 -1.70
C GLU A 20 -2.06 3.87 -0.61
N ALA A 21 -3.17 4.61 -0.65
CA ALA A 21 -3.41 5.67 0.31
C ALA A 21 -3.45 5.12 1.75
N PRO A 22 -2.63 5.65 2.70
CA PRO A 22 -2.54 5.12 4.06
C PRO A 22 -3.89 5.14 4.80
N SER A 23 -4.80 6.04 4.44
CA SER A 23 -6.16 6.08 5.00
C SER A 23 -6.97 4.80 4.78
N ASN A 24 -6.63 4.04 3.73
CA ASN A 24 -7.23 2.75 3.41
C ASN A 24 -6.62 1.58 4.18
N TYR A 25 -5.61 1.80 5.02
CA TYR A 25 -4.91 0.73 5.72
C TYR A 25 -4.96 0.88 7.24
N GLN A 26 -4.79 -0.26 7.91
CA GLN A 26 -4.70 -0.36 9.35
C GLN A 26 -3.72 -1.44 9.78
N THR A 27 -3.19 -1.34 10.99
CA THR A 27 -2.34 -2.39 11.54
C THR A 27 -3.15 -3.67 11.76
N TYR A 28 -2.60 -4.81 11.37
CA TYR A 28 -3.20 -6.13 11.58
C TYR A 28 -3.44 -6.37 13.08
N HIS A 29 -2.46 -6.03 13.91
CA HIS A 29 -2.59 -6.04 15.36
C HIS A 29 -3.12 -4.68 15.83
N GLY A 30 -4.34 -4.67 16.39
CA GLY A 30 -4.93 -3.50 17.04
C GLY A 30 -5.78 -2.59 16.14
N GLY A 31 -5.83 -2.81 14.82
CA GLY A 31 -6.71 -2.05 13.92
C GLY A 31 -6.42 -0.55 13.86
N ILE A 32 -5.21 -0.13 14.25
CA ILE A 32 -4.80 1.27 14.31
C ILE A 32 -4.66 1.77 12.87
N ARG A 33 -5.29 2.91 12.56
CA ARG A 33 -5.25 3.45 11.20
C ARG A 33 -3.81 3.81 10.81
N ALA A 34 -3.40 3.52 9.58
CA ALA A 34 -2.05 3.89 9.15
C ALA A 34 -1.85 5.41 9.09
N ASP A 35 -2.94 6.18 8.93
CA ASP A 35 -2.96 7.64 8.91
C ASP A 35 -3.19 8.28 10.30
N SER A 36 -3.29 7.51 11.40
CA SER A 36 -3.66 8.07 12.71
C SER A 36 -2.53 8.79 13.44
N ASP A 37 -1.29 8.35 13.26
CA ASP A 37 -0.13 8.86 14.00
C ASP A 37 1.14 8.80 13.13
N PRO A 38 2.07 9.78 13.23
CA PRO A 38 3.28 9.85 12.40
C PRO A 38 4.19 8.62 12.51
N VAL A 39 4.23 7.93 13.65
CA VAL A 39 5.04 6.70 13.83
C VAL A 39 4.44 5.55 13.02
N VAL A 40 3.11 5.43 13.03
CA VAL A 40 2.40 4.39 12.27
C VAL A 40 2.51 4.69 10.77
N LEU A 41 2.34 5.96 10.37
CA LEU A 41 2.50 6.40 8.99
C LEU A 41 3.91 6.11 8.46
N ALA A 42 4.96 6.48 9.21
CA ALA A 42 6.34 6.19 8.83
C ALA A 42 6.65 4.68 8.77
N ARG A 43 5.92 3.84 9.51
CA ARG A 43 6.01 2.38 9.38
C ARG A 43 5.29 1.90 8.12
N TYR A 44 4.14 2.46 7.81
CA TYR A 44 3.40 2.17 6.58
C TYR A 44 4.21 2.55 5.34
N ASP A 45 4.78 3.76 5.29
CA ASP A 45 5.58 4.21 4.15
C ASP A 45 6.81 3.31 3.91
N ARG A 46 7.45 2.85 4.98
CA ARG A 46 8.55 1.87 4.88
C ARG A 46 8.09 0.51 4.35
N ALA A 47 6.89 0.08 4.72
CA ALA A 47 6.29 -1.14 4.19
C ALA A 47 5.95 -0.96 2.70
N LEU A 48 5.36 0.19 2.33
CA LEU A 48 5.02 0.53 0.95
C LEU A 48 6.25 0.54 0.05
N ASN A 49 7.32 1.25 0.43
CA ASN A 49 8.58 1.30 -0.32
C ASN A 49 9.22 -0.08 -0.55
N ARG A 50 8.95 -1.06 0.33
CA ARG A 50 9.41 -2.44 0.16
C ARG A 50 8.49 -3.24 -0.76
N CYS A 51 7.20 -2.95 -0.73
CA CYS A 51 6.17 -3.72 -1.41
C CYS A 51 5.90 -3.26 -2.84
N GLU A 52 6.09 -1.98 -3.16
CA GLU A 52 5.94 -1.46 -4.53
C GLU A 52 6.82 -2.20 -5.54
N PRO A 53 8.14 -2.41 -5.32
CA PRO A 53 8.96 -3.16 -6.28
C PRO A 53 8.48 -4.61 -6.49
N GLU A 54 7.90 -5.21 -5.44
CA GLU A 54 7.31 -6.55 -5.54
C GLU A 54 6.05 -6.53 -6.40
N ALA A 55 5.18 -5.52 -6.20
CA ALA A 55 3.95 -5.33 -6.93
C ALA A 55 4.19 -4.99 -8.41
N TYR A 56 5.21 -4.18 -8.72
CA TYR A 56 5.64 -3.87 -10.09
C TYR A 56 6.37 -5.04 -10.77
N SER A 57 6.76 -6.08 -10.03
CA SER A 57 7.47 -7.21 -10.62
C SER A 57 6.56 -8.10 -11.44
N TRP A 58 6.97 -8.45 -12.66
CA TRP A 58 6.29 -9.45 -13.50
C TRP A 58 6.13 -10.83 -12.85
N ARG A 59 6.89 -11.12 -11.78
CA ARG A 59 6.85 -12.41 -11.08
C ARG A 59 5.71 -12.51 -10.07
N ARG A 60 5.28 -11.39 -9.49
CA ARG A 60 4.28 -11.38 -8.41
C ARG A 60 3.10 -10.46 -8.67
N GLY A 61 3.28 -9.39 -9.43
CA GLY A 61 2.23 -8.47 -9.83
C GLY A 61 2.36 -8.11 -11.30
N SER A 62 2.38 -6.82 -11.59
CA SER A 62 2.33 -6.28 -12.95
C SER A 62 3.01 -4.91 -12.99
N PRO A 63 3.71 -4.56 -14.08
CA PRO A 63 4.26 -3.22 -14.24
C PRO A 63 3.18 -2.13 -14.41
N ASP A 64 1.94 -2.53 -14.69
CA ASP A 64 0.80 -1.62 -14.77
C ASP A 64 0.16 -1.44 -13.38
N ALA A 65 0.36 -0.26 -12.81
CA ALA A 65 -0.18 0.14 -11.51
C ALA A 65 -1.73 0.15 -11.44
N ASN A 66 -2.41 0.17 -12.60
CA ASN A 66 -3.87 0.11 -12.65
C ASN A 66 -4.40 -1.33 -12.72
N SER A 67 -3.54 -2.31 -12.91
CA SER A 67 -3.97 -3.71 -13.05
C SER A 67 -4.35 -4.33 -11.71
N THR A 68 -5.33 -5.23 -11.73
CA THR A 68 -5.75 -5.98 -10.52
C THR A 68 -4.60 -6.79 -9.92
N LEU A 69 -3.68 -7.32 -10.75
CA LEU A 69 -2.51 -8.08 -10.30
C LEU A 69 -1.54 -7.21 -9.49
N TYR A 70 -1.30 -5.96 -9.91
CA TYR A 70 -0.51 -5.00 -9.14
C TYR A 70 -1.11 -4.81 -7.74
N TRP A 71 -2.40 -4.50 -7.68
CA TRP A 71 -3.11 -4.23 -6.43
C TRP A 71 -3.09 -5.43 -5.48
N LEU A 72 -3.33 -6.63 -5.98
CA LEU A 72 -3.32 -7.85 -5.16
C LEU A 72 -1.92 -8.17 -4.62
N ALA A 73 -0.89 -8.03 -5.46
CA ALA A 73 0.50 -8.25 -5.06
C ALA A 73 0.95 -7.26 -3.98
N LEU A 74 0.61 -5.97 -4.17
CA LEU A 74 0.90 -4.92 -3.20
C LEU A 74 0.24 -5.22 -1.85
N ARG A 75 -1.06 -5.52 -1.85
CA ARG A 75 -1.84 -5.82 -0.64
C ARG A 75 -1.33 -7.07 0.08
N ASP A 76 -0.96 -8.12 -0.66
CA ASP A 76 -0.37 -9.34 -0.09
C ASP A 76 0.97 -9.06 0.59
N CYS A 77 1.82 -8.22 -0.02
CA CYS A 77 3.06 -7.80 0.63
C CYS A 77 2.80 -6.94 1.87
N LEU A 78 1.90 -5.94 1.80
CA LEU A 78 1.53 -5.10 2.95
C LEU A 78 0.94 -5.92 4.10
N TYR A 79 0.13 -6.94 3.80
CA TYR A 79 -0.37 -7.88 4.78
C TYR A 79 0.76 -8.60 5.53
N ARG A 80 1.79 -9.06 4.83
CA ARG A 80 3.00 -9.63 5.46
C ARG A 80 3.80 -8.62 6.28
N GLN A 81 3.71 -7.32 5.96
CA GLN A 81 4.30 -6.25 6.76
C GLN A 81 3.42 -5.84 7.97
N GLY A 82 2.23 -6.45 8.10
CA GLY A 82 1.30 -6.22 9.20
C GLY A 82 0.29 -5.09 8.96
N PHE A 83 0.03 -4.74 7.70
CA PHE A 83 -1.01 -3.78 7.31
C PHE A 83 -2.13 -4.44 6.52
N VAL A 84 -3.37 -4.16 6.89
CA VAL A 84 -4.57 -4.70 6.26
C VAL A 84 -5.36 -3.55 5.67
N ASP A 85 -5.83 -3.74 4.45
CA ASP A 85 -6.72 -2.81 3.78
C ASP A 85 -8.14 -2.89 4.38
N ARG A 86 -8.77 -1.74 4.59
CA ARG A 86 -10.13 -1.56 5.14
C ARG A 86 -11.11 -0.95 4.14
N GLY A 87 -10.69 -0.71 2.91
CA GLY A 87 -11.47 -0.09 1.86
C GLY A 87 -12.72 -0.91 1.51
N VAL A 88 -13.75 -0.21 1.02
CA VAL A 88 -15.05 -0.77 0.63
C VAL A 88 -14.92 -1.87 -0.43
N TYR A 89 -13.83 -1.87 -1.20
CA TYR A 89 -13.51 -2.87 -2.23
C TYR A 89 -12.31 -3.74 -1.85
N ALA A 90 -12.12 -3.99 -0.55
CA ALA A 90 -11.08 -4.89 -0.10
C ALA A 90 -11.34 -6.32 -0.59
N TYR A 91 -10.91 -6.64 -1.81
CA TYR A 91 -10.90 -8.01 -2.31
C TYR A 91 -10.08 -8.86 -1.32
N PRO A 92 -10.63 -9.95 -0.79
CA PRO A 92 -9.90 -10.80 0.13
C PRO A 92 -8.69 -11.38 -0.61
N THR A 93 -7.48 -10.96 -0.24
CA THR A 93 -6.22 -11.48 -0.79
C THR A 93 -5.84 -12.83 -0.18
N THR A 94 -6.83 -13.64 0.22
CA THR A 94 -6.55 -15.00 0.70
C THR A 94 -6.11 -15.86 -0.48
N ALA A 95 -5.29 -16.88 -0.21
CA ALA A 95 -4.76 -17.79 -1.24
C ALA A 95 -5.86 -18.39 -2.15
N VAL A 96 -7.09 -18.50 -1.63
CA VAL A 96 -8.28 -18.97 -2.36
C VAL A 96 -8.64 -18.06 -3.54
N PHE A 97 -8.53 -16.74 -3.39
CA PHE A 97 -8.87 -15.79 -4.46
C PHE A 97 -7.72 -15.58 -5.45
N ARG A 98 -6.48 -15.89 -5.06
CA ARG A 98 -5.30 -15.80 -5.94
C ARG A 98 -5.43 -16.76 -7.13
N HIS A 99 -5.87 -17.99 -6.86
CA HIS A 99 -6.10 -19.00 -7.90
C HIS A 99 -7.39 -18.81 -8.70
N PHE A 100 -8.28 -17.92 -8.25
CA PHE A 100 -9.52 -17.63 -8.98
C PHE A 100 -9.25 -16.79 -10.24
N LEU A 101 -8.16 -16.01 -10.24
CA LEU A 101 -7.75 -15.15 -11.35
C LEU A 101 -6.73 -15.83 -12.30
N ASP A 102 -6.26 -17.03 -11.95
CA ASP A 102 -5.34 -17.84 -12.77
C ASP A 102 -6.07 -18.59 -13.90
N ARG A 103 -7.38 -18.37 -14.11
CA ARG A 103 -8.23 -19.18 -14.99
C ARG A 103 -8.79 -18.40 -16.19
#